data_AF-A0A7X7MTH9-F1
#
_entry.id   AF-A0A7X7MTH9-F1
#
_cell.length_a   1.000
_cell.length_b   1.000
_cell.length_c   1.000
_cell.angle_alpha   90.00
_cell.angle_beta   90.00
_cell.angle_gamma   90.00
#
_symmetry.space_group_name_H-M   'P 1'
#
loop_
_entity.id
_entity.type
_entity.pdbx_description
1 polymer ?
#
loop_
_entity_poly.entity_id
_entity_poly.type
_entity_poly.pdbx_seq_one_letter_code
_entity_poly.pdbx_strand_id
1 'polypeptide(L)'
;VDLDARAITAREDLVPPPHEPGVLPRWLAEQGVEMILAGGMGQRAQALFGEQNIRVTVGLTPDTPENLVAQYLGGTLKPGANACDH
;
A
#
# COMPACT_ATOMS: atom_id res chain seq x y z
N VAL A 1 -0.27 9.62 -7.77
CA VAL A 1 0.74 10.58 -7.27
C VAL A 1 1.68 10.92 -8.42
N ASP A 2 2.24 12.12 -8.42
CA ASP A 2 3.34 12.50 -9.30
C ASP A 2 4.64 12.41 -8.48
N LEU A 3 5.52 11.48 -8.85
CA LEU A 3 6.77 11.24 -8.13
C LEU A 3 7.83 12.32 -8.41
N ASP A 4 7.80 12.93 -9.60
CA ASP A 4 8.74 13.98 -10.01
C ASP A 4 8.38 15.32 -9.35
N ALA A 5 7.10 15.68 -9.40
CA ALA A 5 6.57 16.86 -8.74
C ALA A 5 6.39 16.66 -7.22
N ARG A 6 6.53 15.43 -6.73
CA ARG A 6 6.28 15.02 -5.33
C ARG A 6 4.91 15.49 -4.83
N ALA A 7 3.88 15.25 -5.62
CA ALA A 7 2.53 15.76 -5.37
C ALA A 7 1.47 14.65 -5.43
N ILE A 8 0.44 14.81 -4.60
CA ILE A 8 -0.81 14.04 -4.73
C ILE A 8 -1.64 14.71 -5.83
N THR A 9 -1.94 13.97 -6.88
CA THR A 9 -2.69 14.47 -8.05
C THR A 9 -4.18 14.18 -7.97
N ALA A 10 -4.55 13.10 -7.28
CA ALA A 10 -5.94 12.70 -7.03
C ALA A 10 -6.00 11.80 -5.78
N ARG A 11 -7.18 11.76 -5.16
CA ARG A 11 -7.54 10.80 -4.13
C ARG A 11 -8.90 10.20 -4.47
N GLU A 12 -8.99 8.88 -4.33
CA GLU A 12 -10.23 8.14 -4.47
C GLU A 12 -10.29 7.09 -3.35
N ASP A 13 -11.46 7.00 -2.71
CA ASP A 13 -11.74 5.99 -1.70
C ASP A 13 -12.64 4.92 -2.34
N LEU A 14 -12.12 3.70 -2.51
CA LEU A 14 -12.81 2.60 -3.18
C LEU A 14 -13.32 1.56 -2.19
N VAL A 15 -14.48 0.98 -2.49
CA VAL A 15 -14.98 -0.19 -1.75
C VAL A 15 -14.33 -1.45 -2.32
N PRO A 16 -13.57 -2.22 -1.52
CA PRO A 16 -12.95 -3.43 -2.00
C PRO A 16 -14.00 -4.52 -2.28
N PRO A 17 -13.72 -5.46 -3.20
CA PRO A 17 -14.52 -6.66 -3.36
C PRO A 17 -14.51 -7.52 -2.06
N PRO A 18 -15.43 -8.49 -1.92
CA PRO A 18 -15.45 -9.41 -0.79
C PRO A 18 -14.08 -10.05 -0.52
N HIS A 19 -13.74 -10.22 0.77
CA HIS A 19 -12.42 -10.69 1.17
C HIS A 19 -12.25 -12.19 0.89
N GLU A 20 -11.49 -12.49 -0.16
CA GLU A 20 -11.03 -13.84 -0.48
C GLU A 20 -9.52 -13.82 -0.81
N PRO A 21 -8.78 -14.90 -0.49
CA PRO A 21 -7.37 -14.99 -0.85
C PRO A 21 -7.14 -14.77 -2.36
N GLY A 22 -6.28 -13.82 -2.72
CA GLY A 22 -5.89 -13.55 -4.11
C GLY A 22 -6.81 -12.60 -4.88
N VAL A 23 -8.02 -12.30 -4.38
CA VAL A 23 -8.94 -11.35 -5.04
C VAL A 23 -8.40 -9.91 -4.98
N LEU A 24 -7.92 -9.47 -3.82
CA LEU A 24 -7.41 -8.11 -3.64
C LEU A 24 -6.13 -7.81 -4.46
N PRO A 25 -5.12 -8.70 -4.53
CA PRO A 25 -3.97 -8.53 -5.42
C PRO A 25 -4.35 -8.27 -6.88
N ARG A 26 -5.22 -9.11 -7.46
CA ARG A 26 -5.67 -8.93 -8.84
C ARG A 26 -6.47 -7.64 -9.01
N TRP A 27 -7.41 -7.38 -8.10
CA TRP A 27 -8.25 -6.18 -8.17
C TRP A 27 -7.42 -4.89 -8.13
N LEU A 28 -6.42 -4.79 -7.25
CA LEU A 28 -5.55 -3.60 -7.19
C LEU A 28 -4.65 -3.48 -8.43
N ALA A 29 -4.19 -4.61 -8.98
CA ALA A 29 -3.41 -4.62 -10.22
C ALA A 29 -4.22 -4.12 -11.43
N GLU A 30 -5.49 -4.54 -11.53
CA GLU A 30 -6.42 -4.05 -12.57
C GLU A 30 -6.67 -2.54 -12.49
N GLN A 31 -6.54 -1.96 -11.30
CA GLN A 31 -6.62 -0.51 -11.05
C GLN A 31 -5.30 0.22 -11.28
N GLY A 32 -4.23 -0.48 -11.69
CA GLY A 32 -2.91 0.12 -11.94
C GLY A 32 -2.16 0.51 -10.67
N VAL A 33 -2.47 -0.10 -9.52
CA VAL A 33 -1.72 0.14 -8.28
C VAL A 33 -0.34 -0.49 -8.38
N GLU A 34 0.71 0.30 -8.06
CA GLU A 34 2.10 -0.16 -8.07
C GLU A 34 2.68 -0.32 -6.65
N MET A 35 2.04 0.30 -5.65
CA MET A 35 2.54 0.32 -4.28
C MET A 35 1.40 0.32 -3.25
N ILE A 36 1.62 -0.39 -2.14
CA ILE A 36 0.74 -0.44 -0.97
C ILE A 36 1.53 0.02 0.26
N LEU A 37 0.90 0.88 1.06
CA LEU A 37 1.36 1.34 2.37
C LEU A 37 0.41 0.77 3.43
N ALA A 38 0.92 -0.05 4.37
CA ALA A 38 0.11 -0.73 5.37
C ALA A 38 0.78 -0.76 6.75
N GLY A 39 -0.03 -0.85 7.81
CA GLY A 39 0.47 -1.08 9.18
C GLY A 39 0.99 -2.51 9.39
N GLY A 40 0.32 -3.49 8.79
CA GLY A 40 0.80 -4.87 8.76
C GLY A 40 0.17 -5.67 7.63
N MET A 41 0.83 -6.76 7.25
CA MET A 41 0.33 -7.69 6.24
C MET A 41 0.97 -9.07 6.45
N GLY A 42 0.19 -10.14 6.34
CA GLY A 42 0.72 -11.51 6.40
C GLY A 42 1.64 -11.85 5.21
N GLN A 43 2.64 -12.69 5.42
CA GLN A 43 3.66 -13.05 4.41
C GLN A 43 3.05 -13.59 3.11
N ARG A 44 2.02 -14.44 3.19
CA ARG A 44 1.31 -14.95 2.01
C ARG A 44 0.67 -13.84 1.19
N ALA A 45 0.08 -12.82 1.83
CA ALA A 45 -0.54 -11.71 1.11
C ALA A 45 0.54 -10.83 0.45
N GLN A 46 1.64 -10.55 1.15
CA GLN A 46 2.78 -9.82 0.57
C GLN A 46 3.32 -10.53 -0.68
N ALA A 47 3.46 -11.86 -0.64
CA ALA A 47 3.87 -12.65 -1.79
C ALA A 47 2.90 -12.53 -2.98
N LEU A 48 1.59 -12.62 -2.73
CA LEU A 48 0.57 -12.49 -3.77
C LEU A 48 0.55 -11.10 -4.43
N PHE A 49 0.81 -10.03 -3.66
CA PHE A 49 0.97 -8.69 -4.24
C PHE A 49 2.26 -8.58 -5.06
N GLY A 50 3.36 -9.19 -4.59
CA GLY A 50 4.62 -9.25 -5.33
C GLY A 50 4.48 -9.95 -6.69
N GLU A 51 3.69 -11.01 -6.78
CA GLU A 51 3.36 -11.70 -8.05
C GLU A 51 2.64 -10.78 -9.06
N GLN A 52 1.96 -9.73 -8.58
CA GLN A 52 1.30 -8.72 -9.41
C GLN A 52 2.19 -7.48 -9.68
N ASN A 53 3.48 -7.53 -9.33
CA ASN A 53 4.42 -6.40 -9.37
C ASN A 53 4.04 -5.22 -8.46
N ILE A 54 3.28 -5.48 -7.39
CA ILE A 54 2.87 -4.48 -6.42
C ILE A 54 3.86 -4.48 -5.25
N ARG A 55 4.52 -3.35 -5.00
CA ARG A 55 5.44 -3.20 -3.86
C ARG A 55 4.65 -2.98 -2.58
N VAL A 56 4.92 -3.77 -1.55
CA VAL A 56 4.28 -3.60 -0.24
C VAL A 56 5.27 -3.01 0.77
N THR A 57 4.86 -1.95 1.48
CA THR A 57 5.54 -1.42 2.65
C THR A 57 4.66 -1.64 3.87
N VAL A 58 5.15 -2.42 4.84
CA VAL A 58 4.45 -2.75 6.09
C VAL A 58 5.10 -2.07 7.29
N GLY A 59 4.45 -2.10 8.46
CA GLY A 59 4.98 -1.54 9.71
C GLY A 59 4.77 -0.04 9.86
N LEU A 60 3.87 0.55 9.06
CA LEU A 60 3.56 1.97 9.16
C LEU A 60 2.70 2.26 10.40
N THR A 61 3.01 3.35 11.09
CA THR A 61 2.12 3.85 12.14
C THR A 61 0.85 4.40 11.49
N PRO A 62 -0.35 4.12 12.03
CA PRO A 62 -1.59 4.66 11.50
C PRO A 62 -1.57 6.19 11.44
N ASP A 63 -1.89 6.74 10.28
CA ASP A 63 -2.00 8.17 9.99
C ASP A 63 -2.96 8.34 8.79
N THR A 64 -3.25 9.57 8.38
CA THR A 64 -4.07 9.83 7.21
C THR A 64 -3.35 9.37 5.92
N PRO A 65 -4.10 8.92 4.89
CA PRO A 65 -3.51 8.58 3.59
C PRO A 65 -2.63 9.70 3.03
N GLU A 66 -3.06 10.96 3.14
CA GLU A 66 -2.29 12.13 2.71
C GLU A 66 -0.96 12.26 3.43
N ASN A 67 -0.95 12.11 4.75
CA ASN A 67 0.28 12.24 5.54
C ASN A 67 1.26 11.11 5.23
N LEU A 68 0.77 9.87 5.08
CA LEU A 68 1.62 8.73 4.73
C LEU A 68 2.23 8.91 3.33
N VAL A 69 1.44 9.35 2.36
CA VAL A 69 1.92 9.64 1.00
C VAL A 69 2.87 10.84 0.99
N ALA A 70 2.59 11.91 1.73
CA ALA A 70 3.48 13.05 1.85
C ALA A 70 4.83 12.68 2.46
N GLN A 71 4.84 11.85 3.51
CA GLN A 71 6.06 11.32 4.12
C GLN A 71 6.84 10.44 3.13
N TYR A 72 6.15 9.60 2.35
CA TYR A 72 6.77 8.78 1.30
C TYR A 72 7.45 9.65 0.24
N LEU A 73 6.72 10.62 -0.33
CA LEU A 73 7.21 11.56 -1.33
C LEU A 73 8.35 12.45 -0.80
N GLY A 74 8.32 12.76 0.50
CA GLY A 74 9.37 13.51 1.20
C GLY A 74 10.57 12.66 1.62
N GLY A 75 10.56 11.34 1.43
CA GLY A 75 11.64 10.44 1.86
C GLY A 75 11.77 10.31 3.39
N THR A 76 10.71 10.61 4.14
CA THR A 76 10.70 10.59 5.61
C THR A 76 9.86 9.45 6.20
N LEU A 77 9.14 8.70 5.35
CA LEU A 77 8.35 7.55 5.78
C LEU A 77 9.28 6.47 6.37
N LYS A 78 9.04 6.08 7.62
CA LYS A 78 9.82 5.06 8.33
C LYS A 78 8.96 3.82 8.62
N PRO A 79 9.18 2.71 7.89
CA PRO A 79 8.58 1.42 8.23
C PRO A 79 9.11 0.91 9.58
N GLY A 80 8.19 0.50 10.46
CA GLY A 80 8.46 -0.19 11.71
C GLY A 80 8.32 -1.70 11.57
N ALA A 81 8.09 -2.39 12.70
CA ALA A 81 7.82 -3.83 12.70
C ALA A 81 6.46 -4.14 12.04
N ASN A 82 6.38 -5.26 11.31
CA ASN A 82 5.12 -5.72 10.72
C ASN A 82 4.13 -6.11 11.82
N ALA A 83 2.97 -5.46 11.86
CA ALA A 83 1.96 -5.74 12.88
C ALA A 83 1.37 -7.17 12.82
N CYS A 84 1.61 -7.91 11.73
CA CYS A 84 1.11 -9.28 11.52
C CYS A 84 2.14 -10.40 11.84
N ASP A 85 3.30 -10.09 12.42
CA ASP A 85 4.32 -11.09 12.80
C ASP A 85 4.06 -11.73 14.20
N HIS A 86 2.82 -11.71 14.70
CA HIS A 86 2.41 -12.24 16.02
C HIS A 86 1.56 -13.51 15.90
#